data_AF-A0A9N9A0W7-F1
#
_entry.id   AF-A0A9N9A0W7-F1
#
_cell.length_a   1.000
_cell.length_b   1.000
_cell.length_c   1.000
_cell.angle_alpha   90.00
_cell.angle_beta   90.00
_cell.angle_gamma   90.00
#
_symmetry.space_group_name_H-M   'P 1'
#
loop_
_entity.id
_entity.type
_entity.pdbx_description
1 polymer ?
#
loop_
_entity_poly.entity_id
_entity_poly.type
_entity_poly.pdbx_seq_one_letter_code
_entity_poly.pdbx_strand_id
1 'polypeptide(L)'
;MDFPELLGQAAAADFVLSPAQTWSAQVGIQHLQMSSVRAIENGYWILRCDVNIFAWEMPFTEEKIEAYYSQYGEFTVWGALIFLGLAELLWYFSWKVAEEDMTSLLDVSKEFFRKRQELAEEKYDEIFDQEELNLKAKQSLI
;
A
#
# COMPACT_ATOMS: atom_id res chain seq x y z
N MET A 1 -30.11 4.34 10.73
CA MET A 1 -29.40 5.01 9.62
C MET A 1 -27.90 4.74 9.64
N ASP A 2 -27.40 4.08 10.69
CA ASP A 2 -25.96 4.03 10.98
C ASP A 2 -25.25 2.82 10.35
N PHE A 3 -25.97 2.02 9.55
CA PHE A 3 -25.46 0.81 8.91
C PHE A 3 -25.43 1.02 7.39
N PRO A 4 -24.25 1.31 6.81
CA PRO A 4 -24.05 1.57 5.38
C PRO A 4 -24.68 0.52 4.46
N GLU A 5 -24.37 -0.74 4.74
CA GLU A 5 -24.65 -1.87 3.85
C GLU A 5 -26.15 -2.19 3.75
N LEU A 6 -26.90 -1.95 4.83
CA LEU A 6 -28.34 -2.18 4.85
C LEU A 6 -29.11 -1.14 4.03
N LEU A 7 -28.58 0.09 3.94
CA LEU A 7 -29.21 1.19 3.20
C LEU A 7 -28.87 1.18 1.71
N GLY A 8 -27.80 0.51 1.29
CA GLY A 8 -27.52 0.26 -0.12
C GLY A 8 -28.66 -0.51 -0.81
N GLN A 9 -29.39 -1.37 -0.10
CA GLN A 9 -30.57 -2.06 -0.63
C GLN A 9 -31.74 -1.10 -0.93
N ALA A 10 -31.77 0.06 -0.25
CA ALA A 10 -32.75 1.12 -0.48
C ALA A 10 -32.27 2.15 -1.52
N ALA A 11 -31.15 1.91 -2.21
CA ALA A 11 -30.64 2.79 -3.27
C ALA A 11 -31.64 3.00 -4.42
N ALA A 12 -32.61 2.09 -4.61
CA ALA A 12 -33.69 2.25 -5.58
C ALA A 12 -34.80 3.22 -5.11
N ALA A 13 -34.89 3.53 -3.82
CA ALA A 13 -35.88 4.46 -3.29
C ALA A 13 -35.49 5.91 -3.59
N ASP A 14 -36.48 6.77 -3.85
CA ASP A 14 -36.27 8.22 -3.98
C ASP A 14 -36.33 8.92 -2.61
N PHE A 15 -37.07 8.31 -1.67
CA PHE A 15 -37.27 8.79 -0.31
C PHE A 15 -37.13 7.65 0.70
N VAL A 16 -36.43 7.93 1.80
CA VAL A 16 -36.30 7.03 2.94
C VAL A 16 -36.86 7.71 4.19
N LEU A 17 -37.82 7.04 4.83
CA LEU A 17 -38.33 7.46 6.13
C LEU A 17 -37.36 7.02 7.22
N SER A 18 -36.90 7.97 8.03
CA SER A 18 -36.01 7.71 9.16
C SER A 18 -36.63 8.21 10.45
N PRO A 19 -37.49 7.41 11.11
CA PRO A 19 -37.89 7.71 12.48
C PRO A 19 -36.66 7.58 13.39
N ALA A 20 -36.38 8.60 14.19
CA ALA A 20 -35.26 8.57 15.13
C ALA A 20 -35.69 9.13 16.50
N GLN A 21 -35.36 8.38 17.54
CA GLN A 21 -35.56 8.79 18.92
C GLN A 21 -34.20 8.78 19.60
N THR A 22 -33.62 9.96 19.78
CA THR A 22 -32.33 10.12 20.44
C THR A 22 -32.51 10.57 21.88
N TRP A 23 -31.77 9.97 22.82
CA TRP A 23 -31.84 10.30 24.24
C TRP A 23 -31.19 11.65 24.62
N SER A 24 -30.48 12.29 23.68
CA SER A 24 -29.88 13.61 23.89
C SER A 24 -29.73 14.37 22.56
N ALA A 25 -29.70 15.70 22.64
CA ALA A 25 -29.53 16.56 21.46
C ALA A 25 -28.15 16.37 20.79
N GLN A 26 -27.09 16.17 21.58
CA GLN A 26 -25.73 15.97 21.07
C GLN A 26 -25.63 14.69 20.22
N VAL A 27 -26.23 13.59 20.69
CA VAL A 27 -26.31 12.34 19.93
C VAL A 27 -27.23 12.50 18.71
N GLY A 28 -28.32 13.27 18.85
CA GLY A 28 -29.20 13.65 17.74
C GLY A 28 -28.46 14.27 16.56
N ILE A 29 -27.55 15.21 16.83
CA ILE A 29 -26.74 15.90 15.81
C ILE A 29 -25.79 14.93 15.11
N GLN A 30 -25.08 14.07 15.85
CA GLN A 30 -24.20 13.06 15.23
C GLN A 30 -24.98 12.10 14.33
N HIS A 31 -26.14 11.63 14.81
CA HIS A 31 -27.02 10.77 14.03
C HIS A 31 -27.58 11.50 12.79
N LEU A 32 -27.76 12.83 12.85
CA LEU A 32 -28.16 13.65 11.70
C LEU A 32 -27.06 13.73 10.66
N GLN A 33 -25.82 13.95 11.09
CA GLN A 33 -24.67 13.93 10.20
C GLN A 33 -24.50 12.57 9.52
N MET A 34 -24.64 11.47 10.27
CA MET A 34 -24.60 10.12 9.69
C MET A 34 -25.73 9.90 8.68
N SER A 35 -26.95 10.36 9.00
CA SER A 35 -28.09 10.25 8.09
C SER A 35 -27.88 11.06 6.80
N SER A 36 -27.39 12.30 6.89
CA SER A 36 -27.16 13.14 5.71
C SER A 36 -26.10 12.55 4.77
N VAL A 37 -25.06 11.92 5.32
CA VAL A 37 -24.06 11.19 4.53
C VAL A 37 -24.73 10.07 3.73
N ARG A 38 -25.68 9.33 4.31
CA ARG A 38 -26.39 8.25 3.60
C ARG A 38 -27.28 8.75 2.46
N ALA A 39 -27.91 9.92 2.61
CA ALA A 39 -28.63 10.56 1.51
C ALA A 39 -27.70 10.89 0.34
N ILE A 40 -26.52 11.44 0.63
CA ILE A 40 -25.53 11.83 -0.39
C ILE A 40 -24.99 10.59 -1.11
N GLU A 41 -24.60 9.56 -0.35
CA GLU A 41 -24.00 8.33 -0.89
C GLU A 41 -24.94 7.53 -1.79
N ASN A 42 -26.24 7.60 -1.55
CA ASN A 42 -27.24 6.82 -2.29
C ASN A 42 -28.11 7.66 -3.22
N GLY A 43 -28.03 8.99 -3.16
CA GLY A 43 -28.79 9.90 -4.01
C GLY A 43 -30.29 9.90 -3.74
N TYR A 44 -30.71 9.55 -2.51
CA TYR A 44 -32.10 9.60 -2.07
C TYR A 44 -32.30 10.69 -1.02
N TRP A 45 -33.54 11.12 -0.86
CA TRP A 45 -33.91 12.06 0.18
C TRP A 45 -34.33 11.35 1.47
N ILE A 46 -34.07 11.97 2.62
CA ILE A 46 -34.43 11.41 3.93
C ILE A 46 -35.46 12.30 4.58
N LEU A 47 -36.64 11.75 4.83
CA LEU A 47 -37.60 12.37 5.74
C LEU A 47 -37.32 11.86 7.15
N ARG A 48 -36.72 12.71 7.96
CA ARG A 48 -36.42 12.40 9.35
C ARG A 48 -37.50 12.98 10.27
N CYS A 49 -38.10 12.12 11.08
CA CYS A 49 -39.05 12.54 12.11
C CYS A 49 -38.38 12.36 13.48
N ASP A 50 -37.74 13.43 13.97
CA ASP A 50 -37.23 13.50 15.34
C ASP A 50 -38.27 14.15 16.26
N VAL A 51 -38.37 13.67 17.50
CA VAL A 51 -39.27 14.23 18.54
C VAL A 51 -38.90 15.69 18.90
N ASN A 52 -37.66 16.11 18.61
CA ASN A 52 -37.16 17.46 18.85
C ASN A 52 -36.61 18.08 17.55
N ILE A 53 -37.45 18.89 16.90
CA ILE A 53 -37.13 20.07 16.08
C ILE A 53 -35.96 19.90 15.08
N PHE A 54 -36.19 19.33 13.91
CA PHE A 54 -35.50 19.71 12.66
C PHE A 54 -36.41 19.38 11.46
N ALA A 55 -37.24 20.32 11.04
CA ALA A 55 -37.98 20.23 9.78
C ALA A 55 -37.21 21.03 8.72
N TRP A 56 -36.73 20.35 7.69
CA TRP A 56 -36.11 20.98 6.52
C TRP A 56 -37.05 20.83 5.33
N GLU A 57 -37.21 21.90 4.55
CA GLU A 57 -37.93 21.86 3.29
C GLU A 57 -37.10 21.10 2.26
N MET A 58 -37.68 20.09 1.64
CA MET A 58 -36.98 19.27 0.65
C MET A 58 -37.27 19.84 -0.75
N PRO A 59 -36.24 20.27 -1.50
CA PRO A 59 -36.44 20.66 -2.87
C PRO A 59 -36.78 19.39 -3.67
N PHE A 60 -37.98 19.34 -4.23
CA PHE A 60 -38.38 18.29 -5.15
C PHE A 60 -37.58 18.46 -6.45
N THR A 61 -36.47 17.76 -6.59
CA THR A 61 -35.86 17.52 -7.90
C THR A 61 -36.55 16.30 -8.51
N GLU A 62 -37.09 16.46 -9.72
CA GLU A 62 -37.78 15.38 -10.45
C GLU A 62 -36.83 14.26 -10.90
N GLU A 63 -35.52 14.51 -10.91
CA GLU A 63 -34.51 13.58 -11.37
C GLU A 63 -33.68 13.03 -10.20
N LYS A 64 -33.59 11.69 -10.14
CA LYS A 64 -32.79 10.97 -9.15
C LYS A 64 -31.32 11.03 -9.53
N ILE A 65 -30.47 11.37 -8.56
CA ILE A 65 -29.02 11.35 -8.75
C ILE A 65 -28.52 9.92 -8.49
N GLU A 66 -28.07 9.21 -9.52
CA GLU A 66 -27.43 7.91 -9.35
C GLU A 66 -25.98 8.09 -8.87
N ALA A 67 -25.75 7.86 -7.57
CA ALA A 67 -24.44 7.97 -6.98
C ALA A 67 -23.59 6.71 -7.28
N TYR A 68 -22.32 6.89 -7.64
CA TYR A 68 -21.39 5.78 -7.91
C TYR A 68 -21.25 4.81 -6.72
N TYR A 69 -21.33 5.33 -5.49
CA TYR A 69 -21.29 4.52 -4.28
C TYR A 69 -22.53 3.63 -4.12
N SER A 70 -23.70 4.04 -4.63
CA SER A 70 -24.90 3.20 -4.57
C SER A 70 -24.80 1.95 -5.46
N GLN A 71 -24.05 2.05 -6.57
CA GLN A 71 -23.86 0.96 -7.52
C GLN A 71 -22.74 -0.01 -7.10
N TYR A 72 -21.60 0.52 -6.68
CA TYR A 72 -20.41 -0.29 -6.40
C TYR A 72 -20.13 -0.50 -4.91
N GLY A 73 -20.79 0.26 -4.04
CA GLY A 73 -20.64 0.18 -2.59
C GLY A 73 -19.18 0.25 -2.15
N GLU A 74 -18.89 -0.50 -1.10
CA GLU A 74 -17.56 -0.59 -0.51
C GLU A 74 -16.57 -1.41 -1.35
N PHE A 75 -17.03 -2.13 -2.37
CA PHE A 75 -16.18 -3.01 -3.17
C PHE A 75 -15.01 -2.25 -3.82
N THR A 76 -15.24 -0.99 -4.21
CA THR A 76 -14.20 -0.12 -4.78
C THR A 76 -13.10 0.22 -3.79
N VAL A 77 -13.47 0.44 -2.53
CA VAL A 77 -12.54 0.72 -1.43
C VAL A 77 -11.74 -0.54 -1.08
N TRP A 78 -12.43 -1.68 -0.95
CA TRP A 78 -11.78 -2.98 -0.72
C TRP A 78 -10.82 -3.35 -1.85
N GLY A 79 -11.22 -3.13 -3.10
CA GLY A 79 -10.37 -3.34 -4.27
C GLY A 79 -9.11 -2.48 -4.25
N ALA A 80 -9.24 -1.20 -3.89
CA ALA A 80 -8.09 -0.31 -3.75
C ALA A 80 -7.15 -0.75 -2.61
N LEU A 81 -7.69 -1.18 -1.47
CA LEU A 81 -6.89 -1.68 -0.34
C LEU A 81 -6.12 -2.97 -0.70
N ILE A 82 -6.77 -3.92 -1.38
CA ILE A 82 -6.13 -5.15 -1.86
C ILE A 82 -5.02 -4.81 -2.85
N PHE A 83 -5.29 -3.90 -3.79
CA PHE A 83 -4.29 -3.47 -4.78
C PHE A 83 -3.07 -2.84 -4.11
N LEU A 84 -3.28 -1.96 -3.12
CA LEU A 84 -2.19 -1.35 -2.35
C LEU A 84 -1.37 -2.42 -1.60
N GLY A 85 -2.03 -3.37 -0.96
CA GLY A 85 -1.34 -4.48 -0.28
C GLY A 85 -0.51 -5.35 -1.23
N LEU A 86 -1.04 -5.62 -2.44
CA LEU A 86 -0.28 -6.35 -3.46
C LEU A 86 0.91 -5.55 -3.98
N ALA A 87 0.75 -4.24 -4.18
CA ALA A 87 1.85 -3.37 -4.61
C ALA A 87 2.98 -3.33 -3.57
N GLU A 88 2.63 -3.27 -2.28
CA GLU A 88 3.60 -3.32 -1.19
C GLU A 88 4.33 -4.67 -1.13
N LEU A 89 3.62 -5.78 -1.31
CA LEU A 89 4.24 -7.10 -1.40
C LEU A 89 5.19 -7.21 -2.59
N LEU A 90 4.77 -6.75 -3.78
CA LEU A 90 5.62 -6.74 -4.97
C LEU A 90 6.87 -5.88 -4.77
N TRP A 91 6.72 -4.72 -4.12
CA TRP A 91 7.84 -3.87 -3.77
C TRP A 91 8.82 -4.58 -2.82
N TYR A 92 8.31 -5.25 -1.79
CA TYR A 92 9.13 -6.02 -0.85
C TYR A 92 9.89 -7.16 -1.54
N PHE A 93 9.21 -7.95 -2.38
CA PHE A 93 9.85 -9.03 -3.14
C PHE A 93 10.89 -8.51 -4.12
N SER A 94 10.59 -7.39 -4.82
CA SER A 94 11.56 -6.74 -5.70
C SER A 94 12.83 -6.35 -4.97
N TRP A 95 12.72 -5.84 -3.73
CA TRP A 95 13.88 -5.51 -2.91
C TRP A 95 14.65 -6.74 -2.47
N LYS A 96 13.97 -7.81 -2.07
CA LYS A 96 14.61 -9.05 -1.65
C LYS A 96 15.39 -9.73 -2.77
N VAL A 97 14.85 -9.75 -3.98
CA VAL A 97 15.56 -10.27 -5.17
C VAL A 97 16.77 -9.39 -5.49
N ALA A 98 16.64 -8.06 -5.42
CA ALA A 98 17.78 -7.17 -5.63
C ALA A 98 18.90 -7.34 -4.59
N GLU A 99 18.55 -7.65 -3.33
CA GLU A 99 19.50 -7.96 -2.27
C GLU A 99 20.27 -9.27 -2.55
N GLU A 100 19.58 -10.29 -3.05
CA GLU A 100 20.18 -11.57 -3.44
C GLU A 100 21.13 -11.42 -4.65
N ASP A 101 20.72 -10.65 -5.66
CA ASP A 101 21.59 -10.34 -6.81
C ASP A 101 22.84 -9.55 -6.39
N MET A 102 22.69 -8.57 -5.49
CA MET A 102 23.80 -7.75 -5.02
C MET A 102 24.80 -8.53 -4.17
N THR A 103 24.33 -9.49 -3.36
CA THR A 103 25.18 -10.40 -2.58
C THR A 103 25.93 -11.38 -3.47
N SER A 104 25.29 -11.92 -4.52
CA SER A 104 25.97 -12.79 -5.49
C SER A 104 27.11 -12.07 -6.23
N LEU A 105 26.88 -10.82 -6.65
CA LEU A 105 27.90 -9.99 -7.32
C LEU A 105 29.06 -9.65 -6.38
N LEU A 106 28.77 -9.41 -5.10
CA LEU A 106 29.79 -9.19 -4.08
C LEU A 106 30.67 -10.42 -3.86
N ASP A 107 30.11 -11.62 -3.90
CA ASP A 107 30.89 -12.84 -3.71
C ASP A 107 31.72 -13.19 -4.95
N VAL A 108 31.18 -13.00 -6.17
CA VAL A 108 31.95 -13.14 -7.42
C VAL A 108 33.13 -12.16 -7.46
N SER A 109 32.90 -10.90 -7.06
CA SER A 109 33.95 -9.89 -7.03
C SER A 109 35.02 -10.19 -5.98
N LYS A 110 34.66 -10.63 -4.77
CA LYS A 110 35.62 -11.10 -3.76
C LYS A 110 36.48 -12.26 -4.28
N GLU A 111 35.88 -13.25 -4.93
CA GLU A 111 36.60 -14.39 -5.47
C GLU A 111 37.57 -13.97 -6.58
N PHE A 112 37.17 -13.03 -7.44
CA PHE A 112 38.03 -12.45 -8.47
C PHE A 112 39.24 -11.72 -7.86
N PHE A 113 39.03 -10.89 -6.84
CA PHE A 113 40.13 -10.20 -6.15
C PHE A 113 41.08 -11.17 -5.45
N ARG A 114 40.55 -12.23 -4.82
CA ARG A 114 41.38 -13.25 -4.17
C ARG A 114 42.27 -13.98 -5.16
N LYS A 115 41.73 -14.44 -6.30
CA LYS A 115 42.52 -15.07 -7.37
C LYS A 115 43.59 -14.14 -7.95
N ARG A 116 43.28 -12.85 -8.08
CA ARG A 116 44.24 -11.83 -8.51
C ARG A 116 45.37 -11.64 -7.51
N GLN A 117 45.06 -11.70 -6.22
CA GLN A 117 46.05 -11.57 -5.15
C GLN A 117 46.95 -12.82 -5.09
N GLU A 118 46.37 -14.02 -5.13
CA GLU A 118 47.11 -15.28 -5.19
C GLU A 118 48.09 -15.31 -6.39
N LEU A 119 47.64 -14.87 -7.57
CA LEU A 119 48.50 -14.81 -8.76
C LEU A 119 49.60 -13.73 -8.67
N ALA A 120 49.33 -12.64 -7.96
CA ALA A 120 50.33 -11.61 -7.71
C ALA A 120 51.40 -12.09 -6.73
N GLU A 121 50.99 -12.81 -5.67
CA GLU A 121 51.89 -13.46 -4.71
C GLU A 121 52.76 -14.53 -5.41
N GLU A 122 52.16 -15.40 -6.23
CA GLU A 122 52.89 -16.43 -6.98
C GLU A 122 53.95 -15.83 -7.92
N LYS A 123 53.61 -14.75 -8.63
CA LYS A 123 54.58 -14.03 -9.47
C LYS A 123 55.67 -13.33 -8.66
N TYR A 124 55.34 -12.84 -7.48
CA TYR A 124 56.30 -12.18 -6.61
C TYR A 124 57.33 -13.19 -6.08
N ASP A 125 56.87 -14.37 -5.67
CA ASP A 125 57.71 -15.47 -5.23
C ASP A 125 58.60 -15.99 -6.36
N GLU A 126 58.07 -16.17 -7.59
CA GLU A 126 58.89 -16.58 -8.75
C GLU A 126 60.04 -15.61 -9.05
N ILE A 127 59.81 -14.30 -8.91
CA ILE A 127 60.84 -13.28 -9.15
C ILE A 127 61.92 -13.36 -8.07
N PHE A 128 61.54 -13.50 -6.81
CA PHE A 128 62.49 -13.61 -5.70
C PHE A 128 63.32 -14.89 -5.76
N ASP A 129 62.71 -16.03 -6.12
CA ASP A 129 63.42 -17.30 -6.31
C ASP A 129 64.44 -17.22 -7.46
N GLN A 130 64.11 -16.53 -8.56
CA GLN A 130 65.05 -16.28 -9.65
C GLN A 130 66.21 -15.37 -9.24
N GLU A 131 65.96 -14.34 -8.45
CA GLU A 131 67.03 -13.46 -7.94
C GLU A 131 67.94 -14.22 -6.97
N GLU A 132 67.40 -15.07 -6.12
CA GLU A 132 68.18 -15.86 -5.17
C GLU A 132 69.05 -16.91 -5.86
N LEU A 133 68.54 -17.56 -6.92
CA LEU A 133 69.30 -18.46 -7.80
C LEU A 133 70.44 -17.72 -8.52
N ASN A 134 70.19 -16.53 -9.04
CA ASN A 134 71.22 -15.72 -9.70
C ASN A 134 72.30 -15.22 -8.74
N LEU A 135 71.94 -14.89 -7.49
CA LEU A 135 72.89 -14.53 -6.43
C LEU A 135 73.78 -15.72 -6.03
N LYS A 136 73.19 -16.90 -5.85
CA LYS A 136 73.93 -18.14 -5.56
C LYS A 136 74.87 -18.52 -6.71
N ALA A 137 74.43 -18.38 -7.96
CA ALA A 137 75.27 -18.63 -9.14
C ALA A 137 76.48 -17.68 -9.20
N LYS A 138 76.29 -16.37 -8.91
CA LYS A 138 77.39 -15.41 -8.85
C LYS A 138 78.39 -15.68 -7.71
N GLN A 139 77.92 -16.15 -6.55
CA GLN A 139 78.81 -16.52 -5.44
C GLN A 139 79.63 -17.79 -5.69
N SER A 140 79.13 -18.71 -6.53
CA SER A 140 79.86 -19.94 -6.91
C SER A 140 80.96 -19.73 -7.97
N LEU A 141 80.98 -18.56 -8.61
CA LEU A 141 81.91 -18.18 -9.67
C LEU A 141 83.11 -17.33 -9.18
N ILE A 142 83.17 -17.03 -7.88
CA ILE A 142 84.28 -16.35 -7.18
C ILE A 142 84.99 -17.38 -6.32
#